data_AF-A0A7R9WVP6-F1
#
_entry.id   AF-A0A7R9WVP6-F1
#
_cell.length_a   1.000
_cell.length_b   1.000
_cell.length_c   1.000
_cell.angle_alpha   90.00
_cell.angle_beta   90.00
_cell.angle_gamma   90.00
#
_symmetry.space_group_name_H-M   'P 1'
#
loop_
_entity.id
_entity.type
_entity.pdbx_description
1 polymer ?
#
loop_
_entity_poly.entity_id
_entity_poly.type
_entity_poly.pdbx_seq_one_letter_code
_entity_poly.pdbx_strand_id
1 'polypeptide(L)'
;IRDGTTDTSNTTNATAEEENSTTTETTEDPPEEVVVLHRLRIDVLHDEYPEDTGWVIRDGSNNVVVEKKVGTVPPSEAKTFLSEYVELLPGNYKFVFLDEYGDGLTVGLQGFYNMYELSDTGPDRLLASGGPKLKKSIREGTRFCLGKDC
;
A
#
# COMPACT_ATOMS: atom_id res chain seq x y z
N ILE A 1 -7.45 -86.34 -42.97
CA ILE A 1 -6.20 -85.94 -43.67
C ILE A 1 -5.29 -85.28 -42.64
N ARG A 2 -3.97 -85.38 -42.81
CA ARG A 2 -2.85 -84.79 -42.03
C ARG A 2 -3.16 -83.41 -41.46
N ASP A 3 -2.81 -83.05 -40.22
CA ASP A 3 -1.50 -83.07 -39.51
C ASP A 3 -0.55 -81.92 -39.91
N GLY A 4 -0.24 -81.08 -38.90
CA GLY A 4 0.81 -80.05 -38.82
C GLY A 4 0.76 -78.80 -39.73
N THR A 5 1.51 -77.70 -39.48
CA THR A 5 2.30 -77.22 -38.32
C THR A 5 2.86 -75.80 -38.66
N THR A 6 3.16 -74.94 -37.65
CA THR A 6 3.97 -73.67 -37.71
C THR A 6 3.50 -72.50 -38.61
N ASP A 7 3.97 -71.24 -38.47
CA ASP A 7 4.35 -70.35 -37.33
C ASP A 7 4.58 -68.92 -37.89
N THR A 8 4.57 -67.90 -37.02
CA THR A 8 5.09 -66.52 -37.12
C THR A 8 5.59 -65.96 -38.47
N SER A 9 5.16 -64.73 -38.81
CA SER A 9 6.04 -63.52 -38.80
C SER A 9 5.44 -62.29 -39.50
N ASN A 10 5.73 -61.11 -38.92
CA ASN A 10 5.94 -59.77 -39.51
C ASN A 10 4.87 -59.13 -40.45
N THR A 11 4.37 -57.90 -40.23
CA THR A 11 4.99 -56.57 -39.93
C THR A 11 5.25 -55.74 -41.20
N THR A 12 4.97 -54.43 -41.09
CA THR A 12 5.26 -53.31 -42.01
C THR A 12 4.60 -53.27 -43.40
N ASN A 13 3.85 -52.18 -43.63
CA ASN A 13 4.08 -51.29 -44.77
C ASN A 13 4.29 -49.87 -44.21
N ALA A 14 5.51 -49.34 -44.36
CA ALA A 14 5.80 -47.90 -44.48
C ALA A 14 5.96 -47.62 -46.00
N THR A 15 5.97 -46.42 -46.57
CA THR A 15 6.50 -45.07 -46.24
C THR A 15 5.78 -44.06 -47.19
N ALA A 16 5.84 -42.72 -47.13
CA ALA A 16 6.44 -41.70 -46.24
C ALA A 16 5.79 -40.31 -46.57
N GLU A 17 5.94 -39.32 -45.66
CA GLU A 17 6.17 -37.85 -45.88
C GLU A 17 5.26 -37.06 -46.87
N GLU A 18 4.86 -35.79 -46.75
CA GLU A 18 5.15 -34.60 -45.90
C GLU A 18 3.78 -33.89 -45.59
N GLU A 19 3.55 -32.82 -44.82
CA GLU A 19 4.33 -31.96 -43.89
C GLU A 19 3.36 -31.17 -42.95
N ASN A 20 3.94 -30.37 -42.05
CA ASN A 20 3.45 -29.13 -41.42
C ASN A 20 2.50 -29.24 -40.21
N SER A 21 3.16 -29.47 -39.08
CA SER A 21 2.80 -28.88 -37.77
C SER A 21 2.15 -27.49 -37.89
N THR A 22 1.10 -27.25 -37.11
CA THR A 22 0.70 -25.88 -36.75
C THR A 22 0.34 -25.86 -35.28
N THR A 23 1.37 -25.63 -34.45
CA THR A 23 1.21 -25.21 -33.07
C THR A 23 0.38 -23.93 -33.05
N THR A 24 -0.84 -24.01 -32.53
CA THR A 24 -1.57 -22.81 -32.12
C THR A 24 -0.91 -22.28 -30.86
N GLU A 25 -0.01 -21.30 -31.02
CA GLU A 25 0.38 -20.43 -29.90
C GLU A 25 -0.85 -19.65 -29.45
N THR A 26 -1.51 -20.16 -28.40
CA THR A 26 -2.35 -19.30 -27.56
C THR A 26 -1.40 -18.40 -26.78
N THR A 27 -1.27 -17.15 -27.22
CA THR A 27 -0.59 -16.12 -26.43
C THR A 27 -1.38 -15.92 -25.14
N GLU A 28 -0.90 -16.47 -24.03
CA GLU A 28 -1.40 -16.08 -22.70
C GLU A 28 -1.09 -14.60 -22.51
N ASP A 29 -2.14 -13.80 -22.37
CA ASP A 29 -2.04 -12.40 -21.99
C ASP A 29 -1.33 -12.35 -20.62
N PRO A 30 -0.22 -11.60 -20.46
CA PRO A 30 0.46 -11.52 -19.18
C PRO A 30 -0.54 -11.09 -18.10
N PRO A 31 -0.52 -11.73 -16.90
CA PRO A 31 -1.52 -11.47 -15.88
C PRO A 31 -1.53 -9.98 -15.53
N GLU A 32 -2.68 -9.34 -15.77
CA GLU A 32 -2.89 -7.92 -15.50
C GLU A 32 -2.54 -7.62 -14.05
N GLU A 33 -1.59 -6.70 -13.83
CA GLU A 33 -1.05 -6.44 -12.50
C GLU A 33 -2.10 -5.71 -11.66
N VAL A 34 -2.86 -6.46 -10.87
CA VAL A 34 -3.97 -5.93 -10.07
C VAL A 34 -3.42 -4.93 -9.04
N VAL A 35 -3.65 -3.65 -9.31
CA VAL A 35 -3.25 -2.55 -8.44
C VAL A 35 -4.06 -2.58 -7.14
N VAL A 36 -3.43 -3.01 -6.05
CA VAL A 36 -4.02 -3.03 -4.71
C VAL A 36 -3.72 -1.72 -4.00
N LEU A 37 -4.76 -0.96 -3.65
CA LEU A 37 -4.64 0.24 -2.82
C LEU A 37 -4.67 -0.12 -1.33
N HIS A 38 -3.84 0.57 -0.55
CA HIS A 38 -3.76 0.48 0.89
C HIS A 38 -4.50 1.66 1.52
N ARG A 39 -5.57 1.38 2.27
CA ARG A 39 -6.35 2.41 2.97
C ARG A 39 -5.71 2.75 4.31
N LEU A 40 -5.47 4.04 4.52
CA LEU A 40 -4.93 4.58 5.76
C LEU A 40 -5.98 5.41 6.50
N ARG A 41 -5.90 5.42 7.84
CA ARG A 41 -6.63 6.36 8.71
C ARG A 41 -5.62 7.18 9.51
N ILE A 42 -5.79 8.51 9.50
CA ILE A 42 -5.01 9.47 10.29
C ILE A 42 -5.94 10.04 11.34
N ASP A 43 -5.68 9.71 12.60
CA ASP A 43 -6.43 10.14 13.78
C ASP A 43 -5.64 11.25 14.49
N VAL A 44 -6.27 12.40 14.74
CA VAL A 44 -5.65 13.55 15.42
C VAL A 44 -6.58 14.03 16.54
N LEU A 45 -6.08 14.03 17.78
CA LEU A 45 -6.64 14.83 18.86
C LEU A 45 -5.92 16.17 18.87
N HIS A 46 -6.60 17.23 18.44
CA HIS A 46 -6.04 18.59 18.48
C HIS A 46 -6.00 19.13 19.91
N ASP A 47 -5.17 20.14 20.13
CA ASP A 47 -5.17 20.95 21.34
C ASP A 47 -5.98 22.25 21.09
N GLU A 48 -5.65 23.36 21.74
CA GLU A 48 -6.37 24.63 21.58
C GLU A 48 -6.18 25.31 20.21
N TYR A 49 -5.19 24.92 19.40
CA TYR A 49 -4.85 25.57 18.11
C TYR A 49 -4.78 24.56 16.93
N PRO A 50 -5.92 23.96 16.52
CA PRO A 50 -5.96 23.04 15.39
C PRO A 50 -5.47 23.68 14.08
N GLU A 51 -5.66 24.98 13.90
CA GLU A 51 -5.22 25.74 12.73
C GLU A 51 -3.70 25.72 12.52
N ASP A 52 -2.91 25.58 13.59
CA ASP A 52 -1.45 25.58 13.53
C ASP A 52 -0.88 24.22 13.11
N THR A 53 -1.77 23.22 12.96
CA THR A 53 -1.41 21.83 12.71
C THR A 53 -1.68 21.41 11.27
N GLY A 54 -0.95 20.40 10.81
CA GLY A 54 -1.16 19.78 9.50
C GLY A 54 -0.38 18.48 9.38
N TRP A 55 -0.42 17.84 8.22
CA TRP A 55 0.38 16.65 7.97
C TRP A 55 0.67 16.48 6.48
N VAL A 56 1.76 15.78 6.16
CA VAL A 56 2.14 15.47 4.78
C VAL A 56 2.70 14.06 4.67
N ILE A 57 2.27 13.32 3.65
CA ILE A 57 2.88 12.06 3.24
C ILE A 57 3.73 12.33 2.00
N ARG A 58 4.97 11.84 2.05
CA ARG A 58 5.91 11.89 0.94
C ARG A 58 6.29 10.50 0.48
N ASP A 59 6.53 10.34 -0.83
CA ASP A 59 7.07 9.10 -1.40
C ASP A 59 8.56 8.90 -1.09
N GLY A 60 9.14 7.80 -1.57
CA GLY A 60 10.57 7.48 -1.43
C GLY A 60 11.51 8.51 -2.08
N SER A 61 11.03 9.26 -3.08
CA SER A 61 11.72 10.37 -3.74
C SER A 61 11.58 11.71 -3.00
N ASN A 62 10.84 11.74 -1.89
CA ASN A 62 10.41 12.91 -1.11
C ASN A 62 9.40 13.86 -1.80
N ASN A 63 8.76 13.45 -2.90
CA ASN A 63 7.63 14.18 -3.48
C ASN A 63 6.44 14.17 -2.52
N VAL A 64 5.65 15.24 -2.46
CA VAL A 64 4.36 15.22 -1.74
C VAL A 64 3.36 14.40 -2.55
N VAL A 65 2.76 13.38 -1.93
CA VAL A 65 1.70 12.57 -2.55
C VAL A 65 0.31 12.93 -2.00
N VAL A 66 0.21 13.29 -0.72
CA VAL A 66 -1.02 13.81 -0.09
C VAL A 66 -0.65 14.65 1.13
N GLU A 67 -1.42 15.69 1.41
CA GLU A 67 -1.21 16.60 2.54
C GLU A 67 -2.52 17.21 3.07
N LYS A 68 -2.53 17.49 4.37
CA LYS A 68 -3.43 18.43 5.04
C LYS A 68 -2.60 19.66 5.42
N LYS A 69 -2.85 20.78 4.76
CA LYS A 69 -2.07 22.01 4.97
C LYS A 69 -2.39 22.63 6.33
N VAL A 70 -1.37 23.24 6.94
CA VAL A 70 -1.56 24.16 8.07
C VAL A 70 -2.57 25.25 7.69
N GLY A 71 -3.40 25.66 8.64
CA GLY A 71 -4.48 26.63 8.48
C GLY A 71 -5.76 26.08 7.84
N THR A 72 -5.86 24.77 7.58
CA THR A 72 -7.07 24.16 6.96
C THR A 72 -8.04 23.53 7.95
N VAL A 73 -7.60 23.22 9.17
CA VAL A 73 -8.50 22.86 10.27
C VAL A 73 -8.90 24.15 10.98
N PRO A 74 -10.19 24.51 11.11
CA PRO A 74 -10.59 25.79 11.66
C PRO A 74 -10.50 25.81 13.19
N PRO A 75 -10.36 26.99 13.84
CA PRO A 75 -10.28 27.12 15.30
C PRO A 75 -11.53 26.59 16.04
N SER A 76 -12.65 26.38 15.35
CA SER A 76 -13.85 25.73 15.90
C SER A 76 -13.65 24.25 16.24
N GLU A 77 -12.59 23.61 15.73
CA GLU A 77 -12.18 22.24 16.04
C GLU A 77 -11.17 22.18 17.21
N ALA A 78 -11.06 23.26 18.00
CA ALA A 78 -10.21 23.27 19.17
C ALA A 78 -10.60 22.14 20.14
N LYS A 79 -9.61 21.33 20.53
CA LYS A 79 -9.74 20.20 21.45
C LYS A 79 -10.66 19.08 20.93
N THR A 80 -10.88 18.98 19.61
CA THR A 80 -11.65 17.89 18.98
C THR A 80 -10.75 16.76 18.46
N PHE A 81 -11.36 15.59 18.27
CA PHE A 81 -10.75 14.43 17.63
C PHE A 81 -11.26 14.31 16.20
N LEU A 82 -10.35 14.33 15.23
CA LEU A 82 -10.65 14.22 13.80
C LEU A 82 -9.97 12.98 13.21
N SER A 83 -10.69 12.28 12.33
CA SER A 83 -10.15 11.17 11.53
C SER A 83 -10.22 11.52 10.04
N GLU A 84 -9.09 11.38 9.35
CA GLU A 84 -8.97 11.54 7.90
C GLU A 84 -8.57 10.21 7.26
N TYR A 85 -9.01 9.96 6.02
CA TYR A 85 -8.74 8.72 5.30
C TYR A 85 -8.08 9.01 3.95
N VAL A 86 -7.06 8.24 3.61
CA VAL A 86 -6.36 8.31 2.32
C VAL A 86 -6.10 6.91 1.78
N GLU A 87 -5.95 6.76 0.47
CA GLU A 87 -5.59 5.50 -0.18
C GLU A 87 -4.29 5.71 -0.96
N LEU A 88 -3.32 4.81 -0.75
CA LEU A 88 -1.99 4.88 -1.37
C LEU A 88 -1.64 3.56 -2.06
N LEU A 89 -0.78 3.66 -3.07
CA LEU A 89 -0.19 2.49 -3.73
C LEU A 89 0.84 1.81 -2.82
N PRO A 90 1.23 0.55 -3.11
CA PRO A 90 2.41 -0.07 -2.51
C PRO A 90 3.65 0.80 -2.72
N GLY A 91 4.55 0.83 -1.74
CA GLY A 91 5.77 1.63 -1.82
C GLY A 91 6.28 2.14 -0.48
N ASN A 92 7.36 2.92 -0.56
CA ASN A 92 8.05 3.49 0.59
C ASN A 92 7.65 4.96 0.78
N TYR A 93 7.34 5.34 2.02
CA TYR A 93 6.78 6.64 2.36
C TYR A 93 7.38 7.24 3.62
N LYS A 94 7.10 8.53 3.83
CA LYS A 94 7.42 9.28 5.05
C LYS A 94 6.26 10.19 5.42
N PHE A 95 5.62 9.91 6.56
CA PHE A 95 4.64 10.79 7.19
C PHE A 95 5.36 11.87 7.99
N VAL A 96 4.90 13.12 7.91
CA VAL A 96 5.41 14.23 8.71
C VAL A 96 4.22 15.02 9.24
N PHE A 97 4.02 15.01 10.56
CA PHE A 97 3.10 15.94 11.22
C PHE A 97 3.74 17.33 11.30
N LEU A 98 2.93 18.36 11.09
CA LEU A 98 3.30 19.76 11.04
C LEU A 98 2.68 20.51 12.22
N ASP A 99 3.44 21.44 12.76
CA ASP A 99 3.10 22.33 13.86
C ASP A 99 3.91 23.62 13.60
N GLU A 100 3.22 24.72 13.33
CA GLU A 100 3.82 25.97 12.84
C GLU A 100 4.53 26.76 13.95
N TYR A 101 3.99 26.79 15.17
CA TYR A 101 4.57 27.55 16.28
C TYR A 101 5.66 26.76 17.01
N GLY A 102 5.49 25.44 17.14
CA GLY A 102 6.51 24.52 17.59
C GLY A 102 6.50 24.17 19.07
N ASP A 103 5.44 24.54 19.77
CA ASP A 103 5.06 24.17 21.13
C ASP A 103 4.34 22.81 21.20
N GLY A 104 3.86 22.31 20.06
CA GLY A 104 3.19 21.03 19.91
C GLY A 104 1.80 21.01 20.53
N LEU A 105 1.15 19.84 20.47
CA LEU A 105 -0.24 19.61 20.88
C LEU A 105 -0.37 19.62 22.42
N THR A 106 -0.02 20.72 23.09
CA THR A 106 0.06 20.84 24.55
C THR A 106 -0.87 21.89 25.16
N VAL A 107 -1.43 22.80 24.36
CA VAL A 107 -2.16 23.96 24.88
C VAL A 107 -3.58 23.57 25.26
N GLY A 108 -3.90 23.67 26.54
CA GLY A 108 -5.23 23.40 27.10
C GLY A 108 -5.62 21.91 27.13
N LEU A 109 -5.21 21.11 26.15
CA LEU A 109 -5.34 19.65 26.11
C LEU A 109 -4.02 19.02 25.65
N GLN A 110 -3.75 17.80 26.13
CA GLN A 110 -2.63 17.00 25.64
C GLN A 110 -3.10 16.20 24.42
N GLY A 111 -2.94 16.79 23.23
CA GLY A 111 -3.28 16.18 21.96
C GLY A 111 -2.26 15.13 21.49
N PHE A 112 -2.61 14.42 20.43
CA PHE A 112 -1.79 13.36 19.82
C PHE A 112 -2.19 13.14 18.37
N TYR A 113 -1.36 12.41 17.62
CA TYR A 113 -1.77 11.80 16.36
C TYR A 113 -1.40 10.32 16.31
N ASN A 114 -2.18 9.55 15.55
CA ASN A 114 -1.85 8.19 15.13
C ASN A 114 -2.19 8.04 13.64
N MET A 115 -1.43 7.22 12.91
CA MET A 115 -1.74 6.83 11.54
C MET A 115 -1.71 5.31 11.44
N TYR A 116 -2.74 4.74 10.84
CA TYR A 116 -2.94 3.30 10.70
C TYR A 116 -3.06 2.90 9.23
N GLU A 117 -2.52 1.74 8.88
CA GLU A 117 -2.93 0.95 7.72
C GLU A 117 -4.09 0.05 8.16
N LEU A 118 -5.24 0.17 7.48
CA LEU A 118 -6.45 -0.57 7.83
C LEU A 118 -6.39 -2.00 7.26
N SER A 119 -6.95 -2.96 8.01
CA SER A 119 -7.00 -4.37 7.61
C SER A 119 -8.43 -4.89 7.58
N ASP A 120 -8.83 -5.50 6.47
CA ASP A 120 -10.17 -6.13 6.34
C ASP A 120 -10.28 -7.46 7.11
N THR A 121 -9.16 -8.08 7.48
CA THR A 121 -9.10 -9.46 8.02
C THR A 121 -8.31 -9.60 9.33
N GLY A 122 -7.71 -8.52 9.81
CA GLY A 122 -6.89 -8.49 11.03
C GLY A 122 -6.97 -7.14 11.74
N PRO A 123 -6.09 -6.89 12.73
CA PRO A 123 -6.01 -5.58 13.37
C PRO A 123 -5.38 -4.54 12.45
N ASP A 124 -5.82 -3.28 12.60
CA ASP A 124 -5.15 -2.10 12.02
C ASP A 124 -3.66 -2.06 12.45
N ARG A 125 -2.76 -1.81 11.49
CA ARG A 125 -1.32 -1.68 11.74
C ARG A 125 -0.97 -0.22 11.98
N LEU A 126 -0.47 0.11 13.18
CA LEU A 126 0.06 1.44 13.47
C LEU A 126 1.32 1.71 12.62
N LEU A 127 1.28 2.77 11.82
CA LEU A 127 2.38 3.22 10.95
C LEU A 127 3.15 4.39 11.54
N ALA A 128 2.46 5.31 12.22
CA ALA A 128 3.06 6.48 12.87
C ALA A 128 2.26 6.89 14.10
N SER A 129 2.93 7.46 15.10
CA SER A 129 2.27 8.09 16.24
C SER A 129 3.13 9.22 16.82
N GLY A 130 2.48 10.17 17.46
CA GLY A 130 3.12 11.28 18.16
C GLY A 130 2.22 11.85 19.25
N GLY A 131 2.84 12.36 20.31
CA GLY A 131 2.14 12.94 21.45
C GLY A 131 2.35 14.45 21.58
N PRO A 132 1.99 15.04 22.74
CA PRO A 132 1.93 16.48 22.93
C PRO A 132 3.22 17.23 22.55
N LYS A 133 4.38 16.68 22.92
CA LYS A 133 5.70 17.30 22.67
C LYS A 133 6.17 17.13 21.22
N LEU A 134 5.50 17.80 20.31
CA LEU A 134 6.05 18.08 18.98
C LEU A 134 7.06 19.23 19.09
N LYS A 135 7.97 19.33 18.10
CA LYS A 135 8.95 20.42 18.00
C LYS A 135 8.94 20.94 16.57
N LYS A 136 8.34 22.12 16.36
CA LYS A 136 8.38 22.96 15.13
C LYS A 136 8.59 22.26 13.77
N SER A 137 8.00 21.08 13.61
CA SER A 137 8.05 20.23 12.41
C SER A 137 9.43 19.73 11.89
N ILE A 138 9.33 18.94 10.81
CA ILE A 138 10.24 18.72 9.66
C ILE A 138 11.48 17.80 9.60
N ARG A 139 12.15 17.32 10.67
CA ARG A 139 13.39 16.50 10.46
C ARG A 139 13.19 14.98 10.43
N GLU A 140 12.61 14.42 11.49
CA GLU A 140 12.31 12.98 11.63
C GLU A 140 11.52 12.38 10.45
N GLY A 141 10.23 12.79 10.43
CA GLY A 141 9.15 11.98 9.88
C GLY A 141 9.00 10.62 10.58
N THR A 142 7.96 9.89 10.24
CA THR A 142 7.93 8.44 10.44
C THR A 142 7.98 7.80 9.06
N ARG A 143 9.02 6.98 8.83
CA ARG A 143 9.13 6.18 7.61
C ARG A 143 8.28 4.94 7.75
N PHE A 144 7.55 4.61 6.69
CA PHE A 144 6.72 3.42 6.61
C PHE A 144 6.71 2.90 5.17
N CYS A 145 6.27 1.67 5.00
CA CYS A 145 6.14 1.00 3.71
C CYS A 145 4.77 0.32 3.65
N LEU A 146 4.22 0.25 2.44
CA LEU A 146 2.94 -0.37 2.12
C LEU A 146 3.15 -1.47 1.08
N GLY A 147 2.40 -2.56 1.20
CA GLY A 147 2.49 -3.72 0.29
C GLY A 147 3.55 -4.74 0.70
N LYS A 148 3.93 -5.61 -0.25
CA LYS A 148 4.81 -6.76 -0.02
C LYS A 148 6.30 -6.42 -0.08
N ASP A 149 6.67 -5.29 -0.66
CA ASP A 149 8.06 -4.84 -0.82
C ASP A 149 8.52 -3.95 0.36
N CYS A 150 8.07 -4.36 1.54
CA CYS A 150 8.52 -3.95 2.87
C CYS A 150 9.65 -4.88 3.36
#